data_AF-A0A5E4LFD3-F1
#
_entry.id   AF-A0A5E4LFD3-F1
#
_cell.length_a   1.000
_cell.length_b   1.000
_cell.length_c   1.000
_cell.angle_alpha   90.00
_cell.angle_beta   90.00
_cell.angle_gamma   90.00
#
_symmetry.space_group_name_H-M   'P 1'
#
loop_
_entity.id
_entity.type
_entity.pdbx_description
1 polymer ?
#
loop_
_entity_poly.entity_id
_entity_poly.type
_entity_poly.pdbx_seq_one_letter_code
_entity_poly.pdbx_strand_id
1 'polypeptide(L)'
;MKLKQVIGSGIVFGVVAIMLGMVVSMLFGALFPGMAVEYKTSLFRSWEDPLMMAFFLVFFVEGFIYAYFYDFVRQLLSGGSAFERGLKYGVALFAITSVPGMLVTYTSFVISLPMVISWLFSGLVQLCVGIPCLAFVFEKLEAKK
;
A
#
# COMPACT_ATOMS: atom_id res chain seq x y z
N MET A 1 -6.88 -13.42 -17.38
CA MET A 1 -6.02 -12.23 -17.30
C MET A 1 -6.05 -11.37 -18.57
N LYS A 2 -6.51 -10.11 -18.46
CA LYS A 2 -6.36 -9.13 -19.55
C LYS A 2 -5.55 -7.94 -19.05
N LEU A 3 -4.48 -7.60 -19.77
CA LEU A 3 -3.51 -6.54 -19.43
C LEU A 3 -4.16 -5.21 -19.02
N LYS A 4 -5.26 -4.83 -19.69
CA LYS A 4 -6.04 -3.63 -19.38
C LYS A 4 -6.54 -3.57 -17.93
N GLN A 5 -6.94 -4.70 -17.35
CA GLN A 5 -7.43 -4.77 -15.97
C GLN A 5 -6.27 -4.52 -15.01
N VAL A 6 -5.16 -5.23 -15.20
CA VAL A 6 -3.95 -5.12 -14.37
C VAL A 6 -3.40 -3.69 -14.37
N ILE A 7 -3.22 -3.10 -15.55
CA ILE A 7 -2.70 -1.73 -15.67
C ILE A 7 -3.69 -0.73 -15.05
N GLY A 8 -4.97 -0.80 -15.43
CA GLY A 8 -5.95 0.18 -14.98
C GLY A 8 -6.18 0.16 -13.47
N SER A 9 -6.31 -1.03 -12.88
CA SER A 9 -6.52 -1.16 -11.44
C SER A 9 -5.23 -0.94 -10.63
N GLY A 10 -4.07 -1.30 -11.18
CA GLY A 10 -2.78 -1.06 -10.53
C GLY A 10 -2.42 0.43 -10.44
N ILE A 11 -2.72 1.21 -11.48
CA ILE A 11 -2.58 2.68 -11.43
C ILE A 11 -3.48 3.27 -10.33
N VAL A 12 -4.73 2.80 -10.24
CA VAL A 12 -5.68 3.25 -9.21
C VAL A 12 -5.15 2.94 -7.81
N PHE A 13 -4.62 1.74 -7.60
CA PHE A 13 -3.97 1.41 -6.33
C PHE A 13 -2.82 2.36 -6.02
N GLY A 14 -1.89 2.57 -6.95
CA GLY A 14 -0.73 3.44 -6.74
C GLY A 14 -1.12 4.86 -6.32
N VAL A 15 -2.08 5.46 -7.03
CA VAL A 15 -2.59 6.81 -6.71
C VAL A 15 -3.26 6.84 -5.33
N VAL A 16 -4.14 5.89 -5.04
CA VAL A 16 -4.84 5.81 -3.75
C VAL A 16 -3.85 5.58 -2.60
N ALA A 17 -2.88 4.68 -2.76
CA ALA A 17 -1.89 4.38 -1.75
C ALA A 17 -1.00 5.60 -1.43
N ILE A 18 -0.57 6.36 -2.45
CA ILE A 18 0.21 7.59 -2.24
C ILE A 18 -0.60 8.63 -1.46
N MET A 19 -1.85 8.88 -1.86
CA MET A 19 -2.71 9.86 -1.17
C MET A 19 -2.95 9.47 0.29
N LEU A 20 -3.26 8.19 0.54
CA LEU A 20 -3.47 7.69 1.91
C LEU A 20 -2.19 7.75 2.74
N GLY A 21 -1.04 7.42 2.16
CA GLY A 21 0.26 7.51 2.82
C GLY A 21 0.59 8.94 3.23
N MET A 22 0.29 9.92 2.37
CA MET A 22 0.45 11.34 2.69
C MET A 22 -0.46 11.78 3.86
N VAL A 23 -1.74 11.38 3.84
CA VAL A 23 -2.69 11.70 4.92
C VAL A 23 -2.26 11.08 6.24
N VAL A 24 -1.85 9.81 6.24
CA VAL A 24 -1.35 9.13 7.44
C VAL A 24 -0.06 9.79 7.94
N SER A 25 0.86 10.14 7.04
CA SER A 25 2.10 10.83 7.40
C SER A 25 1.83 12.20 8.05
N MET A 26 0.88 12.98 7.52
CA MET A 26 0.48 14.26 8.12
C MET A 26 -0.13 14.07 9.52
N LEU A 27 -1.03 13.09 9.67
CA LEU A 27 -1.66 12.78 10.97
C LEU A 27 -0.60 12.39 12.02
N PHE A 28 0.30 11.47 11.66
CA PHE A 28 1.34 11.01 12.55
C PHE A 28 2.39 12.09 12.84
N GLY A 29 2.74 12.93 11.87
CA GLY A 29 3.61 14.08 12.07
C GLY A 29 3.03 15.11 13.06
N ALA A 30 1.71 15.29 13.07
CA ALA A 30 1.03 16.15 14.04
C ALA A 30 1.00 15.53 15.44
N LEU A 31 0.77 14.22 15.54
CA LEU A 31 0.72 13.49 16.82
C LEU A 31 2.10 13.27 17.45
N PHE A 32 3.14 13.08 16.64
CA PHE A 32 4.50 12.79 17.07
C PHE A 32 5.52 13.67 16.30
N PRO A 33 5.64 14.96 16.65
CA PRO A 33 6.51 15.90 15.92
C PRO A 33 7.98 15.48 15.86
N GLY A 34 8.45 14.71 16.84
CA GLY A 34 9.81 14.17 16.90
C GLY A 34 10.16 13.21 15.76
N MET A 35 9.18 12.57 15.11
CA MET A 35 9.44 11.64 14.00
C MET A 35 10.06 12.33 12.79
N ALA A 36 9.76 13.62 12.57
CA ALA A 36 10.37 14.37 11.47
C ALA A 36 11.90 14.51 11.61
N VAL A 37 12.42 14.44 12.84
CA VAL A 37 13.87 14.46 13.10
C VAL A 37 14.50 13.12 12.74
N GLU A 38 13.81 12.01 12.99
CA GLU A 38 14.30 10.66 12.67
C GLU A 38 14.50 10.45 11.17
N TYR A 39 13.65 11.07 10.34
CA TYR A 39 13.80 11.07 8.87
C TYR A 39 15.04 11.83 8.36
N LYS A 40 15.75 12.57 9.22
CA LYS A 40 16.97 13.32 8.86
C LYS A 40 18.26 12.55 9.18
N THR A 41 18.14 11.32 9.65
CA THR A 41 19.29 10.44 9.90
C THR A 41 19.90 9.92 8.59
N SER A 42 21.11 9.35 8.66
CA SER A 42 21.78 8.73 7.51
C SER A 42 21.08 7.46 6.98
N LEU A 43 20.05 6.97 7.68
CA LEU A 43 19.26 5.82 7.26
C LEU A 43 18.39 6.15 6.04
N PHE A 44 17.91 7.39 5.93
CA PHE A 44 17.00 7.80 4.88
C PHE A 44 17.70 8.64 3.83
N ARG A 45 17.28 8.45 2.58
CA ARG A 45 17.70 9.32 1.49
C ARG A 45 17.04 10.69 1.63
N SER A 46 17.81 11.75 1.34
CA SER A 46 17.30 13.13 1.34
C SER A 46 16.20 13.33 0.29
N TRP A 47 15.24 14.21 0.60
CA TRP A 47 14.23 14.68 -0.35
C TRP A 47 14.82 15.45 -1.53
N GLU A 48 16.02 16.01 -1.36
CA GLU A 48 16.74 16.72 -2.44
C GLU A 48 17.39 15.76 -3.43
N ASP A 49 17.55 14.48 -3.08
CA ASP A 49 18.06 13.46 -4.00
C ASP A 49 16.95 13.08 -5.01
N PRO A 50 17.12 13.32 -6.31
CA PRO A 50 16.10 13.02 -7.32
C PRO A 50 15.68 11.55 -7.34
N LEU A 51 16.58 10.63 -6.95
CA LEU A 51 16.26 9.21 -6.90
C LEU A 51 15.29 8.88 -5.75
N MET A 52 15.14 9.75 -4.75
CA MET A 52 14.10 9.61 -3.73
C MET A 52 12.70 9.65 -4.35
N MET A 53 12.50 10.38 -5.45
CA MET A 53 11.21 10.43 -6.14
C MET A 53 10.81 9.08 -6.73
N ALA A 54 11.77 8.20 -7.04
CA ALA A 54 11.48 6.85 -7.50
C ALA A 54 10.79 5.99 -6.42
N PHE A 55 10.84 6.39 -5.14
CA PHE A 55 10.09 5.74 -4.07
C PHE A 55 8.59 5.68 -4.37
N PHE A 56 8.01 6.73 -4.97
CA PHE A 56 6.60 6.75 -5.30
C PHE A 56 6.22 5.74 -6.39
N LEU A 57 7.17 5.30 -7.22
CA LEU A 57 6.93 4.26 -8.23
C LEU A 57 6.66 2.89 -7.59
N VAL A 58 7.14 2.65 -6.37
CA VAL A 58 6.93 1.38 -5.65
C VAL A 58 5.45 1.08 -5.53
N PHE A 59 4.62 2.07 -5.19
CA PHE A 59 3.17 1.87 -5.05
C PHE A 59 2.49 1.46 -6.36
N PHE A 60 3.00 1.91 -7.51
CA PHE A 60 2.47 1.47 -8.81
C PHE A 60 2.91 0.04 -9.13
N VAL A 61 4.17 -0.29 -8.86
CA VAL A 61 4.70 -1.65 -9.02
C VAL A 61 3.91 -2.64 -8.17
N GLU A 62 3.71 -2.32 -6.89
CA GLU A 62 2.85 -3.06 -5.97
C GLU A 62 1.44 -3.18 -6.51
N GLY A 63 0.83 -2.08 -6.98
CA GLY A 63 -0.50 -2.09 -7.58
C GLY A 63 -0.63 -3.06 -8.76
N PHE A 64 0.38 -3.13 -9.63
CA PHE A 64 0.39 -4.08 -10.74
C PHE A 64 0.52 -5.52 -10.26
N ILE A 65 1.38 -5.78 -9.28
CA ILE A 65 1.57 -7.11 -8.68
C ILE A 65 0.28 -7.57 -7.99
N TYR A 66 -0.33 -6.71 -7.18
CA TYR A 66 -1.58 -7.02 -6.49
C TYR A 66 -2.73 -7.24 -7.48
N ALA A 67 -2.82 -6.44 -8.54
CA ALA A 67 -3.84 -6.63 -9.57
C ALA A 67 -3.64 -7.94 -10.35
N TYR A 68 -2.39 -8.32 -10.61
CA TYR A 68 -2.06 -9.60 -11.22
C TYR A 68 -2.53 -10.76 -10.32
N PHE A 69 -2.17 -10.76 -9.04
CA PHE A 69 -2.55 -11.83 -8.12
C PHE A 69 -4.05 -11.84 -7.78
N TYR A 70 -4.72 -10.68 -7.82
CA TYR A 70 -6.15 -10.59 -7.60
C TYR A 70 -6.96 -11.44 -8.60
N ASP A 71 -6.54 -11.55 -9.87
CA ASP A 71 -7.26 -12.36 -10.87
C ASP A 71 -7.38 -13.84 -10.46
N PHE A 72 -6.38 -14.35 -9.74
CA PHE A 72 -6.33 -15.72 -9.23
C PHE A 72 -7.07 -15.83 -7.89
N VAL A 73 -6.74 -14.94 -6.94
CA VAL A 73 -7.27 -15.02 -5.57
C VAL A 73 -8.77 -14.76 -5.52
N ARG A 74 -9.30 -13.85 -6.36
CA ARG A 74 -10.72 -13.50 -6.35
C ARG A 74 -11.65 -14.68 -6.60
N GLN A 75 -11.18 -15.72 -7.30
CA GLN A 75 -11.96 -16.94 -7.58
C GLN A 75 -12.11 -17.82 -6.34
N LEU A 76 -11.17 -17.71 -5.39
CA LEU A 76 -11.18 -18.41 -4.10
C LEU A 76 -11.97 -17.65 -3.03
N LEU A 77 -12.15 -16.34 -3.22
CA LEU A 77 -12.89 -15.49 -2.28
C LEU A 77 -14.39 -15.64 -2.52
N SER A 78 -15.04 -16.37 -1.61
CA SER A 78 -16.48 -16.63 -1.65
C SER A 78 -17.32 -15.34 -1.59
N GLY A 79 -18.46 -15.39 -2.31
CA GLY A 79 -19.68 -14.58 -2.18
C GLY A 79 -19.51 -13.16 -1.65
N GLY A 80 -19.68 -12.18 -2.53
CA GLY A 80 -19.66 -10.76 -2.17
C GLY A 80 -19.51 -9.83 -3.36
N SER A 81 -19.54 -8.53 -3.09
CA SER A 81 -19.17 -7.49 -4.06
C SER A 81 -17.67 -7.50 -4.36
N ALA A 82 -17.25 -6.87 -5.46
CA ALA A 82 -15.83 -6.65 -5.77
C ALA A 82 -15.09 -5.98 -4.60
N PHE A 83 -15.76 -5.05 -3.93
CA PHE A 83 -15.21 -4.32 -2.80
C PHE A 83 -14.93 -5.24 -1.60
N GLU A 84 -15.87 -6.13 -1.27
CA GLU A 84 -15.72 -7.10 -0.17
C GLU A 84 -14.61 -8.11 -0.46
N ARG A 85 -14.50 -8.61 -1.70
CA ARG A 85 -13.37 -9.45 -2.12
C ARG A 85 -12.06 -8.70 -2.00
N GLY A 86 -12.02 -7.45 -2.47
CA GLY A 86 -10.84 -6.59 -2.33
C GLY A 86 -10.45 -6.38 -0.87
N LEU A 87 -11.41 -6.21 0.04
CA LEU A 87 -11.11 -6.04 1.47
C LEU A 87 -10.52 -7.31 2.09
N LYS A 88 -11.12 -8.48 1.82
CA LYS A 88 -10.57 -9.78 2.26
C LYS A 88 -9.14 -9.97 1.75
N TYR A 89 -8.89 -9.63 0.49
CA TYR A 89 -7.56 -9.71 -0.11
C TYR A 89 -6.57 -8.71 0.50
N GLY A 90 -6.98 -7.46 0.73
CA GLY A 90 -6.16 -6.41 1.34
C GLY A 90 -5.76 -6.73 2.77
N VAL A 91 -6.68 -7.26 3.59
CA VAL A 91 -6.39 -7.73 4.95
C VAL A 91 -5.38 -8.87 4.94
N ALA A 92 -5.54 -9.83 4.02
CA ALA A 92 -4.58 -10.91 3.87
C ALA A 92 -3.19 -10.39 3.46
N LEU A 93 -3.12 -9.49 2.48
CA LEU A 93 -1.87 -8.85 2.06
C LEU A 93 -1.20 -8.09 3.22
N PHE A 94 -1.97 -7.34 4.01
CA PHE A 94 -1.45 -6.63 5.17
C PHE A 94 -0.82 -7.58 6.19
N ALA A 95 -1.51 -8.68 6.50
CA ALA A 95 -1.04 -9.67 7.46
C ALA A 95 0.23 -10.37 7.01
N ILE A 96 0.38 -10.69 5.71
CA ILE A 96 1.54 -11.42 5.20
C ILE A 96 2.72 -10.52 4.83
N THR A 97 2.49 -9.23 4.54
CA THR A 97 3.55 -8.30 4.10
C THR A 97 3.90 -7.29 5.18
N SER A 98 2.94 -6.44 5.58
CA SER A 98 3.20 -5.30 6.45
C SER A 98 3.58 -5.74 7.87
N VAL A 99 2.87 -6.72 8.45
CA VAL A 99 3.17 -7.18 9.82
C VAL A 99 4.58 -7.78 9.92
N PRO A 100 4.98 -8.77 9.11
CA PRO A 100 6.34 -9.28 9.12
C PRO A 100 7.38 -8.23 8.75
N GLY A 101 7.09 -7.38 7.74
CA GLY A 101 7.99 -6.32 7.29
C GLY A 101 8.31 -5.33 8.40
N MET A 102 7.31 -4.91 9.17
CA MET A 102 7.50 -3.98 10.29
C MET A 102 8.19 -4.63 11.49
N LEU A 103 7.97 -5.92 11.75
CA LEU A 103 8.74 -6.66 12.75
C LEU A 103 10.23 -6.70 12.38
N VAL A 104 10.55 -7.08 11.14
CA VAL A 104 11.94 -7.07 10.64
C VAL A 104 12.54 -5.67 10.77
N THR A 105 11.79 -4.64 10.36
CA THR A 105 12.23 -3.24 10.44
C THR A 105 12.56 -2.84 11.88
N TYR A 106 11.66 -3.11 12.83
CA TYR A 106 11.87 -2.76 14.25
C TYR A 106 13.05 -3.50 14.88
N THR A 107 13.30 -4.75 14.47
CA THR A 107 14.41 -5.55 14.99
C THR A 107 15.76 -5.26 14.34
N SER A 108 15.79 -4.63 13.15
CA SER A 108 17.00 -4.47 12.35
C SER A 108 17.47 -3.02 12.18
N PHE A 109 16.58 -2.03 12.33
CA PHE A 109 16.93 -0.61 12.20
C PHE A 109 16.80 0.15 13.51
N VAL A 110 17.66 1.16 13.68
CA VAL A 110 17.62 2.09 14.81
C VAL A 110 16.58 3.18 14.54
N ILE A 111 15.31 2.80 14.65
CA ILE A 111 14.17 3.71 14.48
C ILE A 111 13.20 3.57 15.66
N SER A 112 12.43 4.63 15.92
CA SER A 112 11.51 4.62 17.06
C SER A 112 10.29 3.73 16.82
N LEU A 113 9.71 3.23 17.93
CA LEU A 113 8.45 2.48 17.87
C LEU A 113 7.29 3.31 17.25
N PRO A 114 7.12 4.62 17.54
CA PRO A 114 6.16 5.46 16.83
C PRO A 114 6.32 5.46 15.32
N MET A 115 7.55 5.51 14.80
CA MET A 115 7.81 5.44 13.35
C MET A 115 7.34 4.11 12.77
N VAL A 116 7.67 2.98 13.40
CA VAL A 116 7.21 1.65 12.97
C VAL A 116 5.68 1.54 13.00
N ILE A 117 5.04 2.02 14.06
CA ILE A 117 3.57 2.03 14.18
C ILE A 117 2.95 2.88 13.06
N SER A 118 3.55 4.03 12.73
CA SER A 118 3.06 4.89 11.66
C SER A 118 3.07 4.19 10.30
N TRP A 119 4.12 3.43 10.00
CA TRP A 119 4.25 2.70 8.75
C TRP A 119 3.36 1.47 8.71
N LEU A 120 3.23 0.76 9.83
CA LEU A 120 2.29 -0.34 9.96
C LEU A 120 0.85 0.15 9.71
N PHE A 121 0.48 1.27 10.32
CA PHE A 121 -0.84 1.88 10.13
C PHE A 121 -1.03 2.38 8.70
N SER A 122 0.00 2.98 8.09
CA SER A 122 -0.02 3.36 6.67
C SER A 122 -0.30 2.15 5.79
N GLY A 123 0.44 1.05 5.97
CA GLY A 123 0.24 -0.19 5.22
C GLY A 123 -1.16 -0.76 5.39
N LEU A 124 -1.70 -0.74 6.61
CA LEU A 124 -3.09 -1.15 6.89
C LEU A 124 -4.09 -0.33 6.09
N VAL A 125 -4.00 1.00 6.16
CA VAL A 125 -4.95 1.90 5.46
C VAL A 125 -4.79 1.78 3.95
N GLN A 126 -3.56 1.77 3.43
CA GLN A 126 -3.26 1.64 2.01
C GLN A 126 -3.80 0.32 1.44
N LEU A 127 -3.61 -0.80 2.13
CA LEU A 127 -4.08 -2.11 1.64
C LEU A 127 -5.59 -2.30 1.84
N CYS A 128 -6.15 -1.90 2.99
CA CYS A 128 -7.58 -2.07 3.27
C CYS A 128 -8.48 -1.09 2.50
N VAL A 129 -7.94 -0.02 1.93
CA VAL A 129 -8.70 0.92 1.07
C VAL A 129 -8.27 0.80 -0.40
N GLY A 130 -6.97 0.75 -0.67
CA GLY A 130 -6.43 0.67 -2.02
C GLY A 130 -6.81 -0.63 -2.74
N ILE A 131 -6.77 -1.79 -2.06
CA ILE A 131 -7.10 -3.07 -2.69
C ILE A 131 -8.60 -3.17 -3.03
N PRO A 132 -9.55 -2.74 -2.18
CA PRO A 132 -10.95 -2.60 -2.61
C PRO A 132 -11.16 -1.69 -3.82
N CYS A 133 -10.49 -0.54 -3.89
CA CYS A 133 -10.55 0.35 -5.07
C CYS A 133 -10.01 -0.34 -6.33
N LEU A 134 -8.87 -1.03 -6.20
CA LEU A 134 -8.29 -1.87 -7.26
C LEU A 134 -9.30 -2.92 -7.73
N ALA A 135 -9.85 -3.71 -6.80
CA ALA A 135 -10.79 -4.79 -7.11
C ALA A 135 -12.05 -4.28 -7.84
N PHE A 136 -12.61 -3.16 -7.37
CA PHE A 136 -13.74 -2.50 -8.02
C PHE A 136 -13.44 -2.13 -9.48
N VAL A 137 -12.29 -1.49 -9.74
CA VAL A 137 -11.90 -1.10 -11.10
C VAL A 137 -11.58 -2.31 -11.96
N PHE A 138 -10.90 -3.31 -11.40
CA PHE A 138 -10.52 -4.53 -12.11
C PHE A 138 -11.73 -5.25 -12.69
N GLU A 139 -12.78 -5.43 -11.87
CA GLU A 139 -14.00 -6.12 -12.27
C GLU A 139 -14.91 -5.26 -13.14
N LYS A 140 -14.96 -3.93 -12.90
CA LYS A 140 -15.70 -3.00 -13.78
C LYS A 140 -15.13 -2.96 -15.19
N LEU A 141 -13.81 -3.05 -15.34
CA LEU A 141 -13.14 -3.18 -16.64
C LEU A 141 -13.36 -4.55 -17.28
N GLU A 142 -13.73 -5.57 -16.49
CA GLU A 142 -14.08 -6.88 -17.01
C GLU A 142 -15.46 -6.89 -17.66
N ALA A 143 -16.46 -6.32 -16.96
CA ALA A 143 -17.87 -6.33 -17.32
C ALA A 143 -18.23 -5.46 -18.55
N LYS A 144 -17.35 -4.56 -18.98
CA LYS A 144 -17.52 -3.76 -20.21
C LYS A 144 -17.16 -4.54 -21.50
N LYS A 145 -17.42 -5.84 -21.52
CA LYS A 145 -17.25 -6.71 -22.69
C LYS A 145 -18.57 -7.39 -22.99
#